data_AF-A0A970M5Y2-F1
#
_entry.id   AF-A0A970M5Y2-F1
#
_cell.length_a   1.000
_cell.length_b   1.000
_cell.length_c   1.000
_cell.angle_alpha   90.00
_cell.angle_beta   90.00
_cell.angle_gamma   90.00
#
_symmetry.space_group_name_H-M   'P 1'
#
loop_
_entity.id
_entity.type
_entity.pdbx_description
1 polymer ?
#
loop_
_entity_poly.entity_id
_entity_poly.type
_entity_poly.pdbx_seq_one_letter_code
_entity_poly.pdbx_strand_id
1 'polypeptide(L)' 'AIILADGSLIGAADLDLVDADLPPLQSLADAREDFQRQYILQALARNGGNRTKTAQELDVDPRTIYRYLEKV' A
#
# COMPACT_ATOMS: atom_id res chain seq x y z
N ALA A 1 -14.92 19.26 -31.65
CA ALA A 1 -13.97 18.31 -31.03
C ALA A 1 -12.87 19.15 -30.38
N ILE A 2 -12.63 18.96 -29.09
CA ILE A 2 -11.55 19.66 -28.38
C ILE A 2 -10.26 18.94 -28.74
N ILE A 3 -9.32 19.70 -29.32
CA ILE A 3 -8.00 19.23 -29.73
C ILE A 3 -7.14 19.31 -28.47
N LEU A 4 -6.76 18.15 -27.91
CA LEU A 4 -6.00 18.04 -26.66
C LEU A 4 -4.49 17.83 -26.90
N ALA A 5 -3.98 18.06 -28.11
CA ALA A 5 -2.55 17.94 -28.39
C ALA A 5 -2.13 18.86 -29.55
N ASP A 6 -1.08 19.65 -29.34
CA ASP A 6 -0.42 20.48 -30.37
C ASP A 6 0.51 19.65 -31.30
N GLY A 7 0.61 18.33 -31.09
CA GLY A 7 1.49 17.42 -31.84
C GLY A 7 0.86 16.06 -32.18
N SER A 8 1.55 15.27 -33.01
CA SER A 8 1.09 13.93 -33.46
C SER A 8 1.12 12.84 -32.38
N LEU A 9 1.66 13.14 -31.19
CA LEU A 9 1.81 12.22 -30.07
C LEU A 9 1.29 12.90 -28.80
N ILE A 10 0.53 12.16 -28.00
CA ILE A 10 0.03 12.60 -26.69
C ILE A 10 1.14 12.39 -25.67
N GLY A 11 1.53 13.46 -24.97
CA GLY A 11 2.49 13.44 -23.87
C GLY A 11 1.83 13.41 -22.48
N ALA A 12 2.62 13.24 -21.43
CA ALA A 12 2.14 13.25 -20.04
C ALA A 12 1.44 14.57 -19.66
N ALA A 13 1.93 15.70 -20.17
CA ALA A 13 1.34 17.02 -19.95
C ALA A 13 -0.06 17.16 -20.56
N ASP A 14 -0.34 16.50 -21.68
CA ASP A 14 -1.66 16.50 -22.33
C ASP A 14 -2.69 15.68 -21.54
N LEU A 15 -2.22 14.79 -20.66
CA LEU A 15 -3.03 13.94 -19.80
C LEU A 15 -3.16 14.49 -18.37
N ASP A 16 -2.65 15.71 -18.11
CA ASP A 16 -2.55 16.31 -16.76
C ASP A 16 -1.87 15.38 -15.75
N LEU A 17 -0.97 14.52 -16.26
CA LEU A 17 -0.17 13.62 -15.44
C LEU A 17 1.00 14.45 -14.90
N VAL A 18 0.80 15.01 -13.72
CA VAL A 18 1.88 15.61 -12.93
C VAL A 18 2.89 14.53 -12.60
N ASP A 19 4.18 14.84 -12.66
CA ASP A 19 5.21 13.99 -12.08
C ASP A 19 4.84 13.78 -10.61
N ALA A 20 4.34 12.59 -10.30
CA ALA A 20 4.06 12.25 -8.92
C ALA A 20 5.38 12.31 -8.18
N ASP A 21 5.52 13.23 -7.22
CA ASP A 21 6.63 13.24 -6.29
C ASP A 21 6.63 11.89 -5.57
N LEU A 22 7.39 10.95 -6.13
CA LEU A 22 7.52 9.63 -5.56
C LEU A 22 8.24 9.80 -4.23
N PRO A 23 7.71 9.23 -3.14
CA PRO A 23 8.44 9.23 -1.89
C PRO A 23 9.84 8.63 -2.12
N PRO A 24 10.86 9.13 -1.41
CA PRO A 24 12.22 8.63 -1.56
C PRO A 24 12.23 7.11 -1.38
N LEU A 25 13.02 6.44 -2.23
CA LEU A 25 13.19 5.00 -2.12
C LEU A 25 13.75 4.65 -0.74
N GLN A 26 12.98 3.86 0.00
CA GLN A 26 13.43 3.21 1.22
C GLN A 26 14.10 1.87 0.90
N SER A 27 14.79 1.29 1.88
CA SER A 27 15.37 -0.04 1.70
C SER A 27 14.25 -1.07 1.49
N LEU A 28 14.55 -2.17 0.79
CA LEU A 28 13.58 -3.27 0.64
C LEU A 28 13.16 -3.86 1.99
N ALA A 29 14.01 -3.77 3.01
CA ALA A 29 13.68 -4.24 4.34
C ALA A 29 12.60 -3.34 4.98
N ASP A 30 12.82 -2.02 4.94
CA ASP A 30 11.89 -1.04 5.51
C ASP A 30 10.55 -1.05 4.78
N ALA A 31 10.57 -1.06 3.44
CA ALA A 31 9.36 -1.14 2.63
C ALA A 31 8.50 -2.37 2.97
N ARG A 32 9.15 -3.52 3.18
CA ARG A 32 8.45 -4.75 3.54
C ARG A 32 7.86 -4.67 4.94
N GLU A 33 8.57 -4.11 5.92
CA GLU A 33 8.06 -3.96 7.28
C GLU A 33 6.87 -3.00 7.34
N ASP A 34 6.95 -1.86 6.67
CA ASP A 34 5.87 -0.88 6.59
C ASP A 34 4.63 -1.46 5.90
N PHE A 35 4.83 -2.10 4.75
CA PHE A 35 3.73 -2.78 4.05
C PHE A 35 3.08 -3.83 4.94
N GLN A 36 3.87 -4.70 5.59
CA GLN A 36 3.34 -5.73 6.48
C GLN A 36 2.51 -5.14 7.62
N ARG A 37 3.01 -4.08 8.26
CA ARG A 37 2.30 -3.40 9.35
C ARG A 37 0.96 -2.83 8.87
N GLN A 38 0.98 -2.06 7.78
CA GLN A 38 -0.23 -1.45 7.23
C GLN A 38 -1.25 -2.50 6.80
N TYR A 39 -0.79 -3.57 6.16
CA TYR A 39 -1.65 -4.63 5.66
C TYR A 39 -2.33 -5.41 6.80
N ILE A 40 -1.58 -5.74 7.87
CA ILE A 40 -2.15 -6.38 9.06
C ILE A 40 -3.20 -5.49 9.72
N LEU A 41 -2.95 -4.17 9.83
CA LEU A 41 -3.92 -3.23 10.39
C LEU A 41 -5.19 -3.13 9.54
N GLN A 42 -5.05 -3.10 8.22
CA GLN A 42 -6.20 -3.11 7.30
C GLN A 42 -7.03 -4.38 7.45
N ALA A 43 -6.38 -5.54 7.51
CA ALA A 43 -7.06 -6.83 7.69
C ALA A 43 -7.74 -6.93 9.06
N LEU A 44 -7.11 -6.42 10.12
CA LEU A 44 -7.72 -6.32 11.45
C LEU A 44 -8.95 -5.40 11.44
N ALA A 45 -8.89 -4.25 10.79
CA ALA A 45 -10.02 -3.33 10.67
C ALA A 45 -11.21 -4.01 9.96
N ARG A 46 -10.95 -4.74 8.87
CA ARG A 46 -11.97 -5.53 8.15
C ARG A 46 -12.60 -6.63 9.01
N ASN A 47 -11.82 -7.23 9.89
CA ASN A 47 -12.27 -8.30 10.79
C ASN A 47 -12.75 -7.82 12.17
N GLY A 48 -12.97 -6.51 12.35
CA GLY A 48 -13.44 -5.94 13.63
C GLY A 48 -12.49 -6.18 14.80
N GLY A 49 -11.18 -6.25 14.53
CA GLY A 49 -10.14 -6.54 15.52
C GLY A 49 -9.99 -8.01 15.88
N ASN A 50 -10.69 -8.93 15.21
CA ASN A 50 -10.54 -10.37 15.46
C ASN A 50 -9.18 -10.88 14.93
N ARG A 51 -8.23 -11.07 15.86
CA ARG A 51 -6.85 -11.46 15.59
C ARG A 51 -6.73 -12.87 15.01
N THR A 52 -7.46 -13.83 15.56
CA THR A 52 -7.41 -15.23 15.09
C THR A 52 -7.95 -15.36 13.67
N LYS A 53 -9.07 -14.70 13.39
CA LYS A 53 -9.65 -14.69 12.04
C LYS A 53 -8.74 -13.97 11.04
N THR A 54 -8.13 -12.86 11.46
CA THR A 54 -7.15 -12.14 10.62
C THR A 54 -5.93 -12.99 10.31
N ALA A 55 -5.41 -13.71 11.31
CA ALA A 55 -4.28 -14.63 11.13
C ALA A 55 -4.62 -15.75 10.12
N GLN A 56 -5.81 -16.33 10.22
CA GLN A 56 -6.31 -17.32 9.25
C GLN A 56 -6.46 -16.75 7.84
N GLU A 57 -7.03 -15.55 7.71
CA GLU A 57 -7.21 -14.90 6.40
C GLU A 57 -5.88 -14.54 5.73
N LEU A 58 -4.90 -14.14 6.54
CA LEU A 58 -3.55 -13.82 6.08
C LEU A 58 -2.64 -15.06 5.94
N ASP A 59 -3.14 -16.25 6.27
CA ASP A 59 -2.39 -17.51 6.29
C ASP A 59 -1.08 -17.44 7.12
N VAL A 60 -1.18 -16.86 8.31
CA VAL A 60 -0.06 -16.72 9.25
C VAL A 60 -0.42 -17.26 10.62
N ASP A 61 0.61 -17.64 11.39
CA ASP A 61 0.42 -17.97 12.80
C ASP A 61 -0.12 -16.74 13.58
N PRO A 62 -1.12 -16.89 14.47
CA PRO A 62 -1.64 -15.80 15.29
C PRO A 62 -0.57 -14.98 16.03
N ARG A 63 0.53 -15.62 16.44
CA ARG A 63 1.70 -14.96 17.06
C ARG A 63 2.32 -13.89 16.17
N THR A 64 2.23 -14.04 14.86
CA THR A 64 2.66 -13.02 13.90
C THR A 64 1.87 -11.74 14.10
N ILE A 65 0.54 -11.84 14.19
CA ILE A 65 -0.34 -10.69 14.43
C ILE A 65 -0.02 -10.05 15.78
N TYR A 66 0.13 -10.84 16.86
CA TYR A 66 0.51 -10.32 18.18
C TYR A 66 1.85 -9.58 18.15
N ARG A 67 2.88 -10.15 17.52
CA ARG A 67 4.21 -9.53 17.40
C ARG A 67 4.16 -8.17 16.71
N TYR A 68 3.35 -8.01 15.66
CA TYR A 68 3.22 -6.72 14.98
C TYR A 68 2.40 -5.70 15.77
N LEU A 69 1.50 -6.14 16.63
CA LEU A 69 0.73 -5.27 17.52
C LEU A 69 1.53 -4.80 18.75
N GLU A 70 2.44 -5.63 19.27
CA GLU A 70 3.35 -5.25 20.38
C GLU A 70 4.44 -4.27 19.96
N LYS A 71 4.71 -4.19 18.65
CA LYS A 71 5.62 -3.21 18.02
C LYS A 71 4.96 -1.85 17.75
N VAL A 72 3.75 -1.61 18.25
CA VAL A 72 3.01 -0.34 18.10
C VAL A 72 3.15 0.50 19.36
#